data_AF-A0A382MNM5-F1
#
_entry.id   AF-A0A382MNM5-F1
#
_cell.length_a   1.000
_cell.length_b   1.000
_cell.length_c   1.000
_cell.angle_alpha   90.00
_cell.angle_beta   90.00
_cell.angle_gamma   90.00
#
_symmetry.space_group_name_H-M   'P 1'
#
loop_
_entity.id
_entity.type
_entity.pdbx_description
1 polymer ?
#
loop_
_entity_poly.entity_id
_entity_poly.type
_entity_poly.pdbx_seq_one_letter_code
_entity_poly.pdbx_strand_id
1 'polypeptide(L)'
;MREGTSLDFHLQRTRRQFLGTSGIGLGGIAMASLMGHRVQADVAFDPTVPQMPRDTHFAPKAKRVIYLHMTGSPPCLDLFDYKPELVRWDGENCPDQYLKGQRFAFTSGVPKLMGTPHEFKRYGSSGAWMSDALP
;
A
#
# COMPACT_ATOMS: atom_id res chain seq x y z
N MET A 1 -57.98 34.93 22.40
CA MET A 1 -56.96 35.27 21.38
C MET A 1 -55.68 35.60 22.12
N ARG A 2 -54.70 34.68 22.13
CA ARG A 2 -53.44 34.78 22.90
C ARG A 2 -52.29 35.07 21.94
N GLU A 3 -51.93 36.34 21.76
CA GLU A 3 -50.71 36.79 21.06
C GLU A 3 -49.75 37.51 22.01
N GLY A 4 -49.48 36.92 23.18
CA GLY A 4 -48.57 37.52 24.19
C GLY A 4 -47.28 36.73 24.45
N THR A 5 -47.21 35.45 24.07
CA THR A 5 -46.24 34.53 24.69
C THR A 5 -44.88 34.42 24.00
N SER A 6 -44.67 34.93 22.78
CA SER A 6 -43.37 34.76 22.09
C SER A 6 -42.35 35.85 22.44
N LEU A 7 -42.78 37.10 22.63
CA LEU A 7 -41.90 38.23 22.97
C LEU A 7 -41.36 38.13 24.41
N ASP A 8 -42.18 37.68 25.35
CA ASP A 8 -41.80 37.49 26.75
C ASP A 8 -40.71 36.41 26.93
N PHE A 9 -40.71 35.37 26.08
CA PHE A 9 -39.71 34.31 26.11
C PHE A 9 -38.30 34.82 25.77
N HIS A 10 -38.21 35.79 24.86
CA HIS A 10 -36.94 36.43 24.49
C HIS A 10 -36.43 37.38 25.58
N LEU A 11 -37.33 38.06 26.30
CA LEU A 11 -37.00 38.97 27.39
C LEU A 11 -36.53 38.25 28.67
N GLN A 12 -36.92 36.99 28.86
CA GLN A 12 -36.54 36.16 30.02
C GLN A 12 -35.21 35.41 29.84
N ARG A 13 -34.51 35.55 28.70
CA ARG A 13 -33.26 34.83 28.44
C ARG A 13 -32.10 35.49 29.20
N THR A 14 -31.70 34.89 30.32
CA THR A 14 -30.61 35.40 31.14
C THR A 14 -29.27 35.34 30.40
N ARG A 15 -28.34 36.25 30.72
CA ARG A 15 -26.96 36.25 30.16
C ARG A 15 -26.28 34.88 30.31
N ARG A 16 -26.56 34.17 31.41
CA ARG A 16 -26.06 32.81 31.67
C ARG A 16 -26.58 31.79 30.65
N GLN A 17 -27.86 31.83 30.31
CA GLN A 17 -28.45 30.93 29.31
C GLN A 17 -27.96 31.26 27.90
N PHE A 18 -27.82 32.55 27.56
CA PHE A 18 -27.24 32.97 26.30
C PHE A 18 -25.80 32.46 26.15
N LEU A 19 -24.91 32.78 27.11
CA LEU A 19 -23.51 32.36 27.05
C LEU A 19 -23.36 30.83 27.17
N GLY A 20 -24.21 30.16 27.95
CA GLY A 20 -24.22 28.70 28.09
C GLY A 20 -24.65 27.96 26.83
N THR A 21 -25.54 28.53 26.01
CA THR A 21 -25.98 27.93 24.74
C THR A 21 -25.08 28.32 23.56
N SER A 22 -24.51 29.53 23.56
CA SER A 22 -23.62 30.02 22.50
C SER A 22 -22.24 29.35 22.48
N GLY A 23 -21.76 28.82 23.61
CA GLY A 23 -20.45 28.17 23.69
C GLY A 23 -20.29 26.95 22.78
N ILE A 24 -21.36 26.15 22.62
CA ILE A 24 -21.36 24.96 21.74
C ILE A 24 -21.27 25.38 20.27
N GLY A 25 -22.01 26.42 19.87
CA GLY A 25 -21.99 26.94 18.49
C GLY A 25 -20.63 27.53 18.11
N LEU A 26 -20.04 28.33 19.01
CA LEU A 26 -18.71 28.89 18.79
C LEU A 26 -17.62 27.81 18.76
N GLY A 27 -17.73 26.78 19.61
CA GLY A 27 -16.85 25.61 19.59
C GLY A 27 -16.94 24.84 18.28
N GLY A 28 -18.15 24.66 17.73
CA GLY A 28 -18.36 24.03 16.43
C GLY A 28 -17.71 24.81 15.28
N ILE A 29 -17.83 26.15 15.27
CA ILE A 29 -17.19 27.02 14.27
C ILE A 29 -15.66 26.97 14.40
N ALA A 30 -15.14 27.02 15.63
CA ALA A 30 -13.70 26.92 15.89
C ALA A 30 -13.14 25.56 15.44
N MET A 31 -13.85 24.46 15.74
CA MET A 31 -13.46 23.12 15.30
C MET A 31 -13.49 23.00 13.77
N ALA A 32 -14.52 23.52 13.10
CA ALA A 32 -14.58 23.54 11.65
C ALA A 32 -13.41 24.34 11.03
N SER A 33 -13.03 25.46 11.66
CA SER A 33 -11.88 26.27 11.23
C SER A 33 -10.54 25.56 11.46
N LEU A 34 -10.35 24.87 12.58
CA LEU A 34 -9.15 24.11 12.93
C LEU A 34 -8.98 22.86 12.05
N MET A 35 -10.08 22.17 11.74
CA MET A 35 -10.09 21.02 10.85
C MET A 35 -9.84 21.43 9.39
N GLY A 36 -10.26 22.62 8.99
CA GLY A 36 -10.05 23.16 7.64
C GLY A 36 -10.54 22.21 6.55
N HIS A 37 -9.81 22.14 5.43
CA HIS A 37 -10.09 21.23 4.32
C HIS A 37 -9.64 19.77 4.57
N ARG A 38 -9.06 19.46 5.74
CA ARG A 38 -8.46 18.13 6.02
C ARG A 38 -9.50 17.02 6.26
N VAL A 39 -10.78 17.40 6.40
CA VAL A 39 -11.90 16.47 6.64
C VAL A 39 -12.76 16.32 5.39
N GLN A 40 -12.37 16.92 4.26
CA GLN A 40 -12.96 16.50 2.99
C GLN A 40 -12.34 15.15 2.63
N ALA A 41 -13.15 14.09 2.74
CA ALA A 41 -12.84 12.85 2.05
C ALA A 41 -12.66 13.19 0.57
N ASP A 42 -11.63 12.63 -0.06
CA ASP A 42 -11.46 12.72 -1.51
C ASP A 42 -12.59 11.92 -2.17
N VAL A 43 -13.71 12.59 -2.45
CA VAL A 43 -14.91 11.99 -3.05
C VAL A 43 -14.82 11.98 -4.58
N ALA A 44 -13.65 12.22 -5.17
CA ALA A 44 -13.45 12.10 -6.62
C ALA A 44 -13.34 10.62 -7.06
N PHE A 45 -14.28 9.77 -6.62
CA PHE A 45 -14.48 8.45 -7.21
C PHE A 45 -15.52 8.55 -8.30
N ASP A 46 -15.06 8.61 -9.55
CA ASP A 46 -15.92 8.40 -10.71
C ASP A 46 -15.90 6.90 -11.08
N PRO A 47 -17.00 6.15 -10.88
CA PRO A 47 -17.05 4.74 -11.25
C PRO A 47 -16.94 4.51 -12.76
N THR A 48 -17.13 5.55 -13.59
CA THR A 48 -16.95 5.48 -15.05
C THR A 48 -15.48 5.61 -15.45
N VAL A 49 -14.62 6.17 -14.58
CA VAL A 49 -13.18 6.32 -14.81
C VAL A 49 -12.38 5.86 -13.58
N PRO A 50 -12.38 4.54 -13.28
CA PRO A 50 -11.80 4.01 -12.04
C PRO A 50 -10.28 4.19 -11.93
N GLN A 51 -9.60 4.56 -13.02
CA GLN A 51 -8.14 4.74 -13.08
C GLN A 51 -7.70 6.21 -13.04
N MET A 52 -8.62 7.14 -12.76
CA MET A 52 -8.25 8.55 -12.64
C MET A 52 -7.24 8.73 -11.48
N PRO A 53 -6.17 9.52 -11.66
CA PRO A 53 -5.22 9.81 -10.59
C PRO A 53 -5.93 10.41 -9.38
N ARG A 54 -5.58 9.93 -8.19
CA ARG A 54 -6.16 10.36 -6.91
C ARG A 54 -5.08 10.96 -6.05
N ASP A 55 -5.48 11.88 -5.18
CA ASP A 55 -4.54 12.41 -4.21
C ASP A 55 -4.17 11.29 -3.21
N THR A 56 -2.87 11.24 -2.90
CA THR A 56 -2.36 10.27 -1.93
C THR A 56 -2.56 10.80 -0.52
N HIS A 57 -2.78 9.91 0.46
CA HIS A 57 -2.92 10.31 1.87
C HIS A 57 -1.72 11.11 2.40
N PHE A 58 -0.54 10.92 1.81
CA PHE A 58 0.67 11.64 2.14
C PHE A 58 1.33 12.17 0.88
N ALA A 59 1.87 13.39 0.95
CA ALA A 59 2.62 13.97 -0.16
C ALA A 59 3.76 13.03 -0.60
N PRO A 60 3.90 12.74 -1.91
CA PRO A 60 4.92 11.85 -2.40
C PRO A 60 6.31 12.43 -2.13
N LYS A 61 7.19 11.61 -1.54
CA LYS A 61 8.59 11.98 -1.29
C LYS A 61 9.47 11.80 -2.53
N ALA A 62 9.16 10.78 -3.34
CA ALA A 62 9.89 10.48 -4.57
C ALA A 62 9.43 11.42 -5.70
N LYS A 63 10.36 12.16 -6.29
CA LYS A 63 10.08 13.11 -7.39
C LYS A 63 10.19 12.47 -8.78
N ARG A 64 10.98 11.40 -8.92
CA ARG A 64 11.28 10.72 -10.18
C ARG A 64 11.44 9.22 -9.91
N VAL A 65 10.90 8.39 -10.80
CA VAL A 65 11.09 6.94 -10.81
C VAL A 65 11.68 6.59 -12.18
N ILE A 66 12.82 5.89 -12.18
CA ILE A 66 13.42 5.36 -13.41
C ILE A 66 13.16 3.86 -13.39
N TYR A 67 12.37 3.38 -14.35
CA TYR A 67 12.13 1.96 -14.57
C TYR A 67 12.92 1.51 -15.80
N LEU A 68 13.88 0.61 -15.59
CA LEU A 68 14.70 0.06 -16.66
C LEU A 68 14.26 -1.38 -16.92
N HIS A 69 13.65 -1.63 -18.07
CA HIS A 69 13.38 -2.97 -18.56
C HIS A 69 14.50 -3.37 -19.53
N MET A 70 15.48 -4.12 -19.02
CA MET A 70 16.65 -4.54 -19.80
C MET A 70 16.40 -5.94 -20.37
N THR A 71 16.30 -6.05 -21.69
CA THR A 71 16.27 -7.36 -22.35
C THR A 71 17.68 -7.93 -22.40
N GLY A 72 17.88 -9.13 -21.83
CA GLY A 72 19.16 -9.84 -21.84
C GLY A 72 19.99 -9.72 -20.56
N SER A 73 19.51 -9.00 -19.53
CA SER A 73 20.12 -9.12 -18.19
C SER A 73 19.77 -10.49 -17.59
N PRO A 74 20.66 -11.09 -16.78
CA PRO A 74 20.30 -12.26 -16.00
C PRO A 74 19.06 -11.95 -15.15
N PRO A 75 18.10 -12.88 -15.04
CA PRO A 75 16.90 -12.64 -14.25
C PRO A 75 17.27 -12.48 -12.77
N CYS A 76 16.44 -11.75 -12.02
CA CYS A 76 16.66 -11.51 -10.58
C CYS A 76 16.92 -12.81 -9.78
N LEU A 77 16.24 -13.89 -10.18
CA LEU A 77 16.41 -15.22 -9.60
C LEU A 77 17.83 -15.80 -9.76
N ASP A 78 18.52 -15.48 -10.86
CA ASP A 78 19.90 -15.91 -11.10
C ASP A 78 20.92 -14.94 -10.50
N LEU A 79 20.49 -13.75 -10.06
CA LEU A 79 21.37 -12.73 -9.50
C LEU A 79 21.43 -12.74 -7.98
N PHE A 80 20.29 -12.85 -7.31
CA PHE A 80 20.18 -12.55 -5.88
C PHE A 80 19.51 -13.64 -5.06
N ASP A 81 19.01 -14.71 -5.70
CA ASP A 81 18.15 -15.71 -5.04
C ASP A 81 18.85 -17.07 -4.95
N TYR A 82 19.82 -17.15 -4.03
CA TYR A 82 20.56 -18.38 -3.79
C TYR A 82 19.69 -19.45 -3.08
N LYS A 83 19.51 -20.59 -3.75
CA LYS A 83 18.76 -21.75 -3.24
C LYS A 83 19.68 -22.95 -3.03
N PRO A 84 20.36 -23.06 -1.87
CA PRO A 84 21.34 -24.13 -1.62
C PRO A 84 20.72 -25.53 -1.68
N GLU A 85 19.48 -25.70 -1.19
CA GLU A 85 18.78 -26.97 -1.31
C GLU A 85 18.49 -27.31 -2.78
N LEU A 86 18.10 -26.35 -3.62
CA LEU A 86 17.85 -26.65 -5.03
C LEU A 86 19.14 -27.07 -5.77
N VAL A 87 20.29 -26.50 -5.39
CA VAL A 87 21.61 -26.91 -5.90
C VAL A 87 21.98 -28.33 -5.44
N ARG A 88 21.66 -28.69 -4.19
CA ARG A 88 21.95 -30.03 -3.67
C ARG A 88 21.19 -31.13 -4.41
N TRP A 89 19.97 -30.84 -4.85
CA TRP A 89 19.10 -31.80 -5.53
C TRP A 89 19.12 -31.60 -7.06
N ASP A 90 20.13 -30.92 -7.58
CA ASP A 90 20.26 -30.64 -9.02
C ASP A 90 20.27 -31.93 -9.84
N GLY A 91 19.46 -31.96 -10.90
CA GLY A 91 19.31 -33.10 -11.79
C GLY A 91 18.44 -34.25 -11.25
N GLU A 92 18.01 -34.21 -9.99
CA GLU A 92 17.07 -35.20 -9.43
C GLU A 92 15.63 -34.96 -9.90
N ASN A 93 14.81 -36.01 -9.86
CA ASN A 93 13.39 -35.87 -10.17
C ASN A 93 12.67 -35.07 -9.08
N CYS A 94 11.79 -34.15 -9.49
CA CYS A 94 10.99 -33.37 -8.55
C CYS A 94 10.11 -34.31 -7.70
N PRO A 95 10.13 -34.21 -6.36
CA PRO A 95 9.33 -35.05 -5.48
C PRO A 95 7.83 -34.96 -5.75
N ASP A 96 7.13 -36.08 -5.67
CA ASP A 96 5.69 -36.17 -5.91
C ASP A 96 4.86 -35.22 -5.04
N GLN A 97 5.36 -34.85 -3.86
CA GLN A 97 4.70 -33.88 -2.96
C GLN A 97 4.45 -32.52 -3.64
N TYR A 98 5.30 -32.12 -4.59
CA TYR A 98 5.18 -30.86 -5.31
C TYR A 98 4.40 -30.99 -6.63
N LEU A 99 4.28 -32.20 -7.17
CA LEU A 99 3.61 -32.47 -8.45
C LEU A 99 2.16 -32.93 -8.29
N LYS A 100 1.85 -33.69 -7.24
CA LYS A 100 0.56 -34.35 -7.08
C LYS A 100 -0.58 -33.33 -6.93
N GLY A 101 -1.51 -33.38 -7.87
CA GLY A 101 -2.69 -32.50 -7.88
C GLY A 101 -2.45 -31.11 -8.47
N GLN A 102 -1.23 -30.82 -8.94
CA GLN A 102 -0.91 -29.55 -9.60
C GLN A 102 -0.86 -29.72 -11.12
N ARG A 103 -1.40 -28.73 -11.85
CA ARG A 103 -1.33 -28.68 -13.31
C ARG A 103 -0.41 -27.52 -13.71
N PHE A 104 0.80 -27.85 -14.14
CA PHE A 104 1.75 -26.86 -14.63
C PHE A 104 1.50 -26.60 -16.13
N ALA A 105 1.56 -25.32 -16.53
CA ALA A 105 1.19 -24.91 -17.89
C ALA A 105 2.16 -25.43 -18.97
N PHE A 106 3.44 -25.63 -18.62
CA PHE A 106 4.51 -25.95 -19.57
C PHE A 106 5.33 -27.19 -19.18
N THR A 107 4.89 -27.94 -18.18
CA THR A 107 5.63 -29.11 -17.66
C THR A 107 4.82 -30.37 -17.89
N SER A 108 5.37 -31.30 -18.68
CA SER A 108 4.83 -32.64 -18.89
C SER A 108 5.69 -33.68 -18.17
N GLY A 109 5.06 -34.68 -17.56
CA GLY A 109 5.74 -35.74 -16.82
C GLY A 109 6.35 -35.28 -15.48
N VAL A 110 7.43 -35.95 -15.07
CA VAL A 110 8.16 -35.63 -13.85
C VAL A 110 9.36 -34.75 -14.22
N PRO A 111 9.33 -33.43 -13.97
CA PRO A 111 10.45 -32.55 -14.27
C PRO A 111 11.64 -32.88 -13.37
N LYS A 112 12.84 -32.62 -13.90
CA LYS A 112 14.06 -32.60 -13.08
C LYS A 112 14.19 -31.25 -12.38
N LEU A 113 14.67 -31.28 -11.15
CA LEU A 113 15.09 -30.09 -10.42
C LEU A 113 16.33 -29.51 -11.10
N MET A 114 16.37 -28.19 -11.21
CA MET A 114 17.46 -27.45 -11.83
C MET A 114 18.02 -26.48 -10.79
N GLY A 115 19.20 -26.79 -10.28
CA GLY A 115 20.02 -25.88 -9.50
C GLY A 115 20.48 -24.70 -10.35
N THR A 116 20.87 -23.62 -9.69
CA THR A 116 21.50 -22.50 -10.39
C THR A 116 22.88 -22.93 -10.94
N PRO A 117 23.23 -22.59 -12.19
CA PRO A 117 24.55 -22.88 -12.75
C PRO A 117 25.63 -21.91 -12.26
N HIS A 118 25.26 -20.88 -11.49
CA HIS A 118 26.14 -19.80 -11.07
C HIS A 118 26.73 -20.01 -9.67
N GLU A 119 27.95 -19.53 -9.45
CA GLU A 119 28.52 -19.49 -8.11
C GLU A 119 27.95 -18.30 -7.32
N PHE A 120 27.46 -18.57 -6.10
CA PHE A 120 26.94 -17.53 -5.21
C PHE A 120 27.88 -17.27 -4.03
N LYS A 121 28.11 -15.98 -3.74
CA LYS A 121 28.90 -15.52 -2.60
C LYS A 121 28.17 -14.40 -1.87
N ARG A 122 28.52 -14.19 -0.60
CA ARG A 122 27.99 -13.06 0.19
C ARG A 122 28.91 -11.86 0.01
N TYR A 123 28.32 -10.70 -0.30
CA TYR A 123 29.06 -9.45 -0.52
C TYR A 123 28.62 -8.34 0.43
N GLY A 124 29.54 -7.40 0.67
CA GLY A 124 29.32 -6.20 1.48
C GLY A 124 29.10 -6.48 2.97
N SER A 125 28.82 -5.41 3.72
CA SER A 125 28.51 -5.49 5.15
C SER A 125 27.14 -6.10 5.44
N SER A 126 26.22 -6.06 4.48
CA SER A 126 24.89 -6.68 4.59
C SER A 126 24.92 -8.20 4.41
N GLY A 127 25.99 -8.75 3.83
CA GLY A 127 26.12 -10.19 3.57
C GLY A 127 25.08 -10.73 2.57
N ALA A 128 24.64 -9.89 1.63
CA ALA A 128 23.69 -10.27 0.60
C ALA A 128 24.29 -11.32 -0.33
N TRP A 129 23.52 -12.35 -0.67
CA TRP A 129 23.89 -13.34 -1.67
C TRP A 129 23.85 -12.74 -3.07
N MET A 130 24.91 -12.96 -3.83
CA MET A 130 25.04 -12.46 -5.20
C MET A 130 25.78 -13.48 -6.05
N SER A 131 25.34 -13.65 -7.29
CA SER A 131 25.97 -14.56 -8.25
C SER A 131 27.16 -13.93 -8.98
N ASP A 132 27.99 -14.79 -9.56
CA ASP A 132 29.07 -14.44 -10.48
C ASP A 132 28.60 -13.90 -11.85
N ALA A 133 27.29 -13.86 -12.10
CA ALA A 133 26.73 -13.24 -13.30
C ALA A 133 26.80 -11.70 -13.27
N LEU A 134 27.13 -11.11 -12.11
CA LEU A 134 27.43 -9.70 -11.97
C LEU A 134 28.96 -9.48 -12.01
N PRO A 135 29.43 -8.48 -12.76
CA PRO A 135 30.86 -8.16 -12.87
C PRO A 135 31.47 -7.63 -11.56
#